data_AF-A0A8C7WRV2-F1
#
_entry.id   AF-A0A8C7WRV2-F1
#
_cell.length_a   1.000
_cell.length_b   1.000
_cell.length_c   1.000
_cell.angle_alpha   90.00
_cell.angle_beta   90.00
_cell.angle_gamma   90.00
#
_symmetry.space_group_name_H-M   'P 1'
#
loop_
_entity.id
_entity.type
_entity.pdbx_description
1 polymer ?
#
loop_
_entity_poly.entity_id
_entity_poly.type
_entity_poly.pdbx_seq_one_letter_code
_entity_poly.pdbx_strand_id
1 'polypeptide(L)'
;MLEDAVGLGAVTLLGVLEQAYFSLQVIYARRKFSVSPPDTGGPPEFQRIFRAQANCSEYFPIFLTVLWLAGVFLSPGLSAVCGLLYLYGRLRYFWGYSASAQGR
;
A
#
# COMPACT_ATOMS: atom_id res chain seq x y z
N MET A 1 -11.47 -22.93 -11.59
CA MET A 1 -11.37 -21.60 -12.23
C MET A 1 -11.71 -20.46 -11.27
N LEU A 2 -12.97 -20.30 -10.82
CA LEU A 2 -13.29 -19.22 -9.86
C LEU A 2 -12.73 -19.50 -8.46
N GLU A 3 -12.80 -20.76 -8.01
CA GLU A 3 -12.28 -21.20 -6.70
C GLU A 3 -10.78 -20.95 -6.56
N ASP A 4 -10.02 -21.20 -7.63
CA ASP A 4 -8.57 -20.95 -7.67
C ASP A 4 -8.22 -19.45 -7.58
N ALA A 5 -9.14 -18.59 -8.01
CA ALA A 5 -8.97 -17.13 -8.00
C ALA A 5 -9.40 -16.46 -6.69
N VAL A 6 -10.12 -17.17 -5.80
CA VAL A 6 -10.64 -16.60 -4.55
C VAL A 6 -9.50 -16.05 -3.68
N GLY A 7 -8.37 -16.77 -3.59
CA GLY A 7 -7.20 -16.33 -2.83
C GLY A 7 -6.60 -15.03 -3.38
N LEU A 8 -6.45 -14.92 -4.70
CA LEU A 8 -5.93 -13.71 -5.35
C LEU A 8 -6.89 -12.53 -5.19
N GLY A 9 -8.19 -12.78 -5.30
CA GLY A 9 -9.25 -11.78 -5.08
C GLY A 9 -9.24 -11.26 -3.65
N ALA A 10 -9.13 -12.14 -2.65
CA ALA A 10 -9.04 -11.76 -1.25
C ALA A 10 -7.80 -10.89 -0.96
N VAL A 11 -6.63 -11.27 -1.49
CA VAL A 11 -5.39 -10.48 -1.35
C VAL A 11 -5.51 -9.13 -2.06
N THR A 12 -6.13 -9.10 -3.25
CA THR A 12 -6.40 -7.84 -3.97
C THR A 12 -7.27 -6.91 -3.15
N LEU A 13 -8.37 -7.42 -2.58
CA LEU A 13 -9.28 -6.64 -1.72
C LEU A 13 -8.54 -6.11 -0.49
N LEU A 14 -7.73 -6.94 0.16
CA LEU A 14 -6.91 -6.51 1.29
C LEU A 14 -5.94 -5.39 0.91
N GLY A 15 -5.30 -5.49 -0.27
CA GLY A 15 -4.43 -4.44 -0.78
C GLY A 15 -5.17 -3.13 -1.07
N VAL A 16 -6.40 -3.18 -1.58
CA VAL A 16 -7.25 -1.99 -1.74
C VAL A 16 -7.57 -1.35 -0.39
N LEU A 17 -7.93 -2.16 0.62
CA LEU A 17 -8.20 -1.68 1.98
C LEU A 17 -6.95 -1.04 2.61
N GLU A 18 -5.77 -1.60 2.35
CA GLU A 18 -4.50 -1.03 2.80
C GLU A 18 -4.23 0.35 2.16
N GLN A 19 -4.42 0.49 0.84
CA GLN A 19 -4.27 1.78 0.15
C GLN A 19 -5.29 2.81 0.66
N ALA A 20 -6.52 2.39 0.96
CA ALA A 20 -7.53 3.24 1.58
C ALA A 20 -7.09 3.69 2.98
N TYR A 21 -6.54 2.78 3.79
CA TYR A 21 -5.97 3.10 5.09
C TYR A 21 -4.84 4.15 4.98
N PHE A 22 -3.88 3.98 4.07
CA PHE A 22 -2.81 4.96 3.86
C PHE A 22 -3.36 6.33 3.43
N SER A 23 -4.37 6.33 2.57
CA SER A 23 -5.04 7.57 2.14
C SER A 23 -5.72 8.28 3.32
N LEU A 24 -6.38 7.53 4.21
CA LEU A 24 -6.97 8.08 5.44
C LEU A 24 -5.91 8.65 6.39
N GLN A 25 -4.74 8.01 6.50
CA GLN A 25 -3.62 8.54 7.29
C GLN A 25 -3.11 9.87 6.73
N VAL A 26 -3.02 10.02 5.41
CA VAL A 26 -2.69 11.31 4.78
C VAL A 26 -3.75 12.36 5.06
N ILE A 27 -5.04 12.03 4.97
CA ILE A 27 -6.14 12.96 5.30
C ILE A 27 -6.04 13.42 6.76
N TYR A 28 -5.78 12.49 7.68
CA TYR A 28 -5.57 12.82 9.09
C TYR A 28 -4.35 13.73 9.28
N ALA A 29 -3.23 13.43 8.62
CA ALA A 29 -2.02 14.25 8.67
C ALA A 29 -2.27 15.67 8.12
N ARG A 30 -3.03 15.81 7.02
CA ARG A 30 -3.43 17.12 6.49
C ARG A 30 -4.15 17.96 7.54
N ARG A 31 -5.09 17.36 8.27
CA ARG A 31 -5.81 18.04 9.37
C ARG A 31 -4.89 18.38 10.53
N LYS A 32 -4.02 17.44 10.93
CA LYS A 32 -3.08 17.61 12.06
C LYS A 32 -2.05 18.72 11.81
N PHE A 33 -1.54 18.83 10.59
CA PHE A 33 -0.50 19.78 10.21
C PHE A 33 -1.05 20.99 9.43
N SER A 34 -2.37 21.14 9.34
CA SER A 34 -3.07 22.22 8.63
C SER A 34 -2.64 22.41 7.16
N VAL A 35 -2.31 21.31 6.48
CA VAL A 35 -1.91 21.34 5.05
C VAL A 35 -3.15 21.16 4.16
N SER A 36 -3.67 22.28 3.68
CA SER A 36 -4.84 22.29 2.80
C SER A 36 -4.47 21.90 1.37
N PRO A 37 -5.30 21.11 0.66
CA PRO A 37 -5.16 20.94 -0.79
C PRO A 37 -5.18 22.31 -1.51
N PRO A 38 -4.44 22.50 -2.61
CA PRO A 38 -3.65 21.51 -3.35
C PRO A 38 -2.24 21.28 -2.79
N ASP A 39 -1.88 21.87 -1.65
CA ASP A 39 -0.51 21.83 -1.15
C ASP A 39 -0.08 20.39 -0.77
N THR A 40 1.16 20.07 -1.13
CA THR A 40 1.85 18.82 -0.79
C THR A 40 3.14 19.08 -0.03
N GLY A 41 3.49 20.35 0.20
CA GLY A 41 4.52 20.79 1.14
C GLY A 41 4.00 20.81 2.58
N GLY A 42 4.86 21.21 3.51
CA GLY A 42 4.54 21.27 4.94
C GLY A 42 5.66 20.72 5.82
N PRO A 43 5.38 20.45 7.11
CA PRO A 43 6.37 19.91 8.04
C PRO A 43 6.94 18.57 7.55
N PRO A 44 8.20 18.23 7.88
CA PRO A 44 8.82 16.97 7.48
C PRO A 44 7.99 15.72 7.83
N GLU A 45 7.26 15.73 8.95
CA GLU A 45 6.36 14.66 9.39
C GLU A 45 5.24 14.41 8.37
N PHE A 46 4.59 15.49 7.93
CA PHE A 46 3.54 15.42 6.92
C PHE A 46 4.09 14.89 5.59
N GLN A 47 5.23 15.44 5.15
CA GLN A 47 5.85 15.04 3.90
C GLN A 47 6.22 13.56 3.89
N ARG A 48 6.70 13.00 5.01
CA ARG A 48 7.00 11.57 5.13
C ARG A 48 5.74 10.71 4.95
N ILE A 49 4.65 11.03 5.64
CA ILE A 49 3.38 10.28 5.53
C ILE A 49 2.84 10.38 4.09
N PHE A 50 2.85 11.58 3.51
CA PHE A 50 2.41 11.82 2.14
C PHE A 50 3.24 11.03 1.11
N ARG A 51 4.57 11.06 1.23
CA ARG A 51 5.49 10.29 0.36
C ARG A 51 5.37 8.79 0.55
N ALA A 52 5.18 8.32 1.77
CA ALA A 52 4.97 6.90 2.06
C ALA A 52 3.72 6.37 1.36
N GLN A 53 2.59 7.11 1.42
CA GLN A 53 1.38 6.75 0.70
C GLN A 53 1.58 6.79 -0.82
N ALA A 54 2.18 7.86 -1.35
CA ALA A 54 2.43 8.00 -2.78
C ALA A 54 3.27 6.83 -3.34
N ASN A 55 4.36 6.47 -2.64
CA ASN A 55 5.18 5.33 -3.03
C ASN A 55 4.38 4.02 -3.04
N CYS A 56 3.60 3.76 -1.98
CA CYS A 56 2.73 2.58 -1.94
C CYS A 56 1.73 2.55 -3.10
N SER A 57 1.19 3.70 -3.50
CA SER A 57 0.21 3.79 -4.61
C SER A 57 0.87 3.63 -5.99
N GLU A 58 2.09 4.14 -6.20
CA GLU A 58 2.84 3.96 -7.45
C GLU A 58 3.18 2.48 -7.71
N TYR A 59 3.50 1.73 -6.66
CA TYR A 59 3.82 0.31 -6.78
C TYR A 59 2.59 -0.61 -6.82
N PHE A 60 1.41 -0.11 -6.44
CA PHE A 60 0.21 -0.95 -6.33
C PHE A 60 -0.23 -1.57 -7.68
N PRO A 61 -0.23 -0.86 -8.82
CA PRO A 61 -0.53 -1.47 -10.13
C PRO A 61 0.48 -2.55 -10.53
N ILE A 62 1.76 -2.35 -10.22
CA ILE A 62 2.83 -3.33 -10.48
C ILE A 62 2.58 -4.59 -9.65
N PHE A 63 2.27 -4.42 -8.36
CA PHE A 63 1.91 -5.51 -7.47
C PHE A 63 0.71 -6.31 -7.99
N LEU A 64 -0.39 -5.64 -8.36
CA LEU A 64 -1.57 -6.31 -8.89
C LEU A 64 -1.25 -7.11 -10.16
N THR A 65 -0.49 -6.51 -11.08
CA THR A 65 -0.11 -7.18 -12.33
C THR A 65 0.68 -8.45 -12.05
N VAL A 66 1.67 -8.38 -11.16
CA VAL A 66 2.51 -9.54 -10.80
C VAL A 66 1.70 -10.60 -10.03
N LEU A 67 0.87 -10.19 -9.07
CA LEU A 67 0.02 -11.09 -8.29
C LEU A 67 -0.88 -11.94 -9.21
N TRP A 68 -1.56 -11.28 -10.14
CA TRP A 68 -2.48 -11.96 -11.05
C TRP A 68 -1.74 -12.80 -12.10
N LEU A 69 -0.65 -12.31 -12.69
CA LEU A 69 0.13 -13.11 -13.65
C LEU A 69 0.74 -14.35 -12.99
N ALA A 70 1.36 -14.21 -11.81
CA ALA A 70 1.91 -15.35 -11.08
C ALA A 70 0.80 -16.31 -10.60
N GLY A 71 -0.36 -15.77 -10.21
CA GLY A 71 -1.49 -16.56 -9.76
C GLY A 71 -2.12 -17.40 -10.88
N VAL A 72 -2.32 -16.80 -12.06
CA VAL A 72 -2.94 -17.48 -13.22
C VAL A 72 -1.97 -18.43 -13.91
N PHE A 73 -0.71 -18.03 -14.12
CA PHE A 73 0.23 -18.76 -14.97
C PHE A 73 1.22 -19.66 -14.21
N LEU A 74 1.37 -19.50 -12.88
CA LEU A 74 2.30 -20.31 -12.08
C LEU A 74 1.59 -21.09 -10.97
N SER A 75 1.16 -20.41 -9.91
CA SER A 75 0.52 -21.04 -8.76
C SER A 75 -0.33 -20.03 -7.99
N PRO A 76 -1.67 -20.22 -7.93
CA PRO A 76 -2.55 -19.33 -7.19
C PRO A 76 -2.20 -19.25 -5.70
N GLY A 77 -1.89 -20.39 -5.08
CA GLY A 77 -1.56 -20.48 -3.65
C GLY A 77 -0.27 -19.76 -3.29
N LEU A 78 0.82 -20.01 -4.02
CA LEU A 78 2.10 -19.32 -3.77
C LEU A 78 1.98 -17.82 -4.04
N SER A 79 1.28 -17.42 -5.11
CA SER A 79 1.07 -16.02 -5.43
C SER A 79 0.29 -15.30 -4.31
N ALA A 80 -0.76 -15.91 -3.77
CA ALA A 80 -1.51 -15.35 -2.65
C ALA A 80 -0.65 -15.17 -1.39
N VAL A 81 0.17 -16.18 -1.03
CA VAL A 81 1.07 -16.11 0.14
C VAL A 81 2.12 -15.00 -0.05
N CYS A 82 2.78 -14.93 -1.22
CA CYS A 82 3.71 -13.86 -1.53
C CYS A 82 3.03 -12.49 -1.52
N GLY A 83 1.77 -12.41 -1.96
CA GLY A 83 0.99 -11.19 -1.91
C GLY A 83 0.70 -10.72 -0.48
N LEU A 84 0.36 -11.63 0.44
CA LEU A 84 0.21 -11.29 1.86
C LEU A 84 1.52 -10.79 2.47
N LEU A 85 2.65 -11.42 2.13
CA LEU A 85 3.98 -10.97 2.58
C LEU A 85 4.32 -9.57 2.05
N TYR A 86 3.98 -9.29 0.78
CA TYR A 86 4.14 -7.97 0.18
C TYR A 86 3.32 -6.90 0.92
N LEU A 87 2.03 -7.15 1.17
CA LEU A 87 1.17 -6.21 1.89
C LEU A 87 1.70 -5.97 3.31
N TYR A 88 2.10 -7.02 4.04
CA TYR A 88 2.73 -6.84 5.35
C TYR A 88 3.99 -5.97 5.27
N GLY A 89 4.85 -6.20 4.27
CA GLY A 89 6.02 -5.37 4.01
C GLY A 89 5.66 -3.91 3.74
N ARG A 90 4.59 -3.65 2.98
CA ARG A 90 4.09 -2.30 2.69
C ARG A 90 3.55 -1.59 3.92
N LEU A 91 2.81 -2.27 4.78
CA LEU A 91 2.36 -1.72 6.04
C LEU A 91 3.54 -1.32 6.94
N ARG A 92 4.56 -2.19 7.04
CA ARG A 92 5.78 -1.92 7.81
C ARG A 92 6.57 -0.74 7.25
N TYR A 93 6.76 -0.71 5.92
CA TYR A 93 7.36 0.41 5.21
C TYR A 93 6.63 1.73 5.50
N PHE A 94 5.30 1.73 5.41
CA PHE A 94 4.51 2.94 5.61
C PHE A 94 4.66 3.48 7.03
N TRP A 95 4.53 2.63 8.05
CA TRP A 95 4.71 3.05 9.45
C TRP A 95 6.14 3.50 9.74
N GLY A 96 7.12 2.75 9.25
CA GLY A 96 8.53 3.06 9.43
C GLY A 96 8.91 4.40 8.81
N TYR A 97 8.48 4.64 7.57
CA TYR A 97 8.74 5.89 6.86
C TYR A 97 7.99 7.06 7.50
N SER A 98 6.73 6.85 7.92
CA SER A 98 5.96 7.88 8.64
C SER A 98 6.65 8.34 9.92
N ALA A 99 7.27 7.41 10.66
CA ALA A 99 8.01 7.72 11.88
C ALA A 99 9.33 8.45 11.58
N SER A 100 10.13 7.94 10.63
CA SER A 100 11.44 8.52 10.30
C SER A 100 11.86 8.19 8.87
N ALA A 101 12.65 9.07 8.24
CA ALA A 101 13.14 8.81 6.88
C ALA A 101 14.06 7.57 6.78
N GLN A 102 14.81 7.28 7.84
CA GLN A 102 15.71 6.12 7.91
C GLN A 102 14.96 4.80 8.17
N GLY A 103 13.77 4.87 8.76
CA GLY A 103 12.95 3.71 9.12
C GLY A 103 12.09 3.16 7.99
N ARG A 104 12.22 3.70 6.76
CA ARG A 104 11.50 3.22 5.57
C ARG A 104 11.87 1.78 5.21
#